data_AF-A0A7F8RV15-F1
#
_entry.id   AF-A0A7F8RV15-F1
#
_cell.length_a   1.000
_cell.length_b   1.000
_cell.length_c   1.000
_cell.angle_alpha   90.00
_cell.angle_beta   90.00
_cell.angle_gamma   90.00
#
_symmetry.space_group_name_H-M   'P 1'
#
loop_
_entity.id
_entity.type
_entity.pdbx_description
1 polymer ?
#
loop_
_entity_poly.entity_id
_entity_poly.type
_entity_poly.pdbx_seq_one_letter_code
_entity_poly.pdbx_strand_id
1 'polypeptide(L)'
;MGSRIKQNPETTFEVYVEVAYPRTGGTLSDPEVQRQFPEDYSDQEVLQTLTKFCFPFYVDSLTVSQVGQNFTFVLTDIDSKQRFGFCRLSSGAKSCFCILSYLPWFEVFYKLLNILADYTTKGQENQWNELLETLHKLPIPDPGVSVHLSVHSYFTVPDTRELPSIPEN
;
A
#
# COMPACT_ATOMS: atom_id res chain seq x y z
N MET A 1 -10.61 12.20 24.21
CA MET A 1 -10.29 11.12 23.25
C MET A 1 -10.63 11.64 21.86
N GLY A 2 -9.64 11.90 20.99
CA GLY A 2 -9.90 12.59 19.71
C GLY A 2 -9.21 11.99 18.49
N SER A 3 -8.13 11.21 18.66
CA SER A 3 -7.41 10.62 17.53
C SER A 3 -8.02 9.28 17.08
N ARG A 4 -8.26 9.16 15.77
CA ARG A 4 -8.64 7.91 15.10
C ARG A 4 -7.43 7.10 14.61
N ILE A 5 -6.21 7.54 14.91
CA ILE A 5 -4.98 6.78 14.64
C ILE A 5 -4.79 5.74 15.75
N LYS A 6 -4.38 4.53 15.36
CA LYS A 6 -4.02 3.47 16.30
C LYS A 6 -2.63 3.77 16.88
N GLN A 7 -2.53 3.88 18.20
CA GLN A 7 -1.31 4.36 18.87
C GLN A 7 -0.18 3.31 18.87
N ASN A 8 -0.53 2.04 19.06
CA ASN A 8 0.42 0.94 19.11
C ASN A 8 -0.05 -0.16 18.15
N PRO A 9 0.20 -0.02 16.83
CA PRO A 9 0.01 -1.14 15.92
C PRO A 9 1.01 -2.26 16.25
N GLU A 10 0.73 -3.49 15.81
CA GLU A 10 1.61 -4.65 16.07
C GLU A 10 2.72 -4.77 15.03
N THR A 11 2.39 -4.46 13.78
CA THR A 11 3.29 -4.52 12.62
C THR A 11 3.30 -3.19 11.87
N THR A 12 4.31 -2.98 11.03
CA THR A 12 4.40 -1.79 10.18
C THR A 12 3.26 -1.71 9.15
N PHE A 13 2.80 -2.85 8.66
CA PHE A 13 1.65 -2.97 7.75
C PHE A 13 1.00 -4.34 7.96
N GLU A 14 -0.29 -4.44 7.66
CA GLU A 14 -1.06 -5.69 7.80
C GLU A 14 -0.88 -6.59 6.58
N VAL A 15 -1.07 -6.04 5.39
CA VAL A 15 -0.97 -6.80 4.13
C VAL A 15 -0.58 -5.89 2.98
N TYR A 16 0.25 -6.42 2.09
CA TYR A 16 0.49 -5.92 0.74
C TYR A 16 -0.29 -6.76 -0.25
N VAL A 17 -0.91 -6.14 -1.24
CA VAL A 17 -1.57 -6.82 -2.36
C VAL A 17 -1.22 -6.19 -3.69
N GLU A 18 -1.08 -7.01 -4.71
CA GLU A 18 -1.11 -6.62 -6.12
C GLU A 18 -2.43 -7.10 -6.71
N VAL A 19 -3.26 -6.17 -7.15
CA VAL A 19 -4.58 -6.46 -7.72
C VAL A 19 -4.57 -6.11 -9.20
N ALA A 20 -5.09 -6.98 -10.05
CA ALA A 20 -5.19 -6.71 -11.48
C ALA A 20 -6.47 -7.30 -12.07
N TYR A 21 -6.92 -6.72 -13.17
CA TYR A 21 -7.98 -7.31 -13.99
C TYR A 21 -7.42 -8.51 -14.77
N PRO A 22 -8.07 -9.69 -14.73
CA PRO A 22 -7.62 -10.83 -15.48
C PRO A 22 -7.75 -10.57 -16.99
N ARG A 23 -6.78 -11.05 -17.78
CA ARG A 23 -6.71 -10.80 -19.23
C ARG A 23 -7.65 -11.65 -20.08
N THR A 24 -8.58 -12.39 -19.46
CA THR A 24 -9.49 -13.30 -20.16
C THR A 24 -10.54 -12.52 -20.97
N GLY A 25 -10.55 -12.77 -22.29
CA GLY A 25 -11.26 -11.95 -23.26
C GLY A 25 -12.78 -11.90 -23.10
N GLY A 26 -13.34 -10.70 -23.25
CA GLY A 26 -14.72 -10.47 -23.66
C GLY A 26 -15.72 -10.11 -22.55
N THR A 27 -15.45 -10.44 -21.28
CA THR A 27 -16.33 -10.06 -20.16
C THR A 27 -15.61 -9.18 -19.16
N LEU A 28 -16.28 -8.11 -18.70
CA LEU A 28 -15.89 -7.33 -17.52
C LEU A 28 -15.77 -8.30 -16.33
N SER A 29 -14.53 -8.65 -16.01
CA SER A 29 -14.18 -9.51 -14.88
C SER A 29 -13.87 -8.62 -13.68
N ASP A 30 -14.15 -9.13 -12.48
CA ASP A 30 -13.79 -8.42 -11.26
C ASP A 30 -12.26 -8.41 -11.07
N PRO A 31 -11.71 -7.37 -10.44
CA PRO A 31 -10.29 -7.32 -10.14
C PRO A 31 -9.94 -8.38 -9.09
N GLU A 32 -8.84 -9.10 -9.34
CA GLU A 32 -8.39 -10.21 -8.51
C GLU A 32 -7.01 -9.94 -7.91
N VAL A 33 -6.79 -10.44 -6.69
CA VAL A 33 -5.47 -10.43 -6.06
C VAL A 33 -4.56 -11.38 -6.82
N GLN A 34 -3.54 -10.84 -7.48
CA GLN A 34 -2.53 -11.62 -8.21
C GLN A 34 -1.40 -12.07 -7.29
N ARG A 35 -1.07 -11.24 -6.30
CA ARG A 35 -0.03 -11.50 -5.32
C ARG A 35 -0.36 -10.82 -4.01
N GLN A 36 0.03 -11.42 -2.90
CA GLN A 36 -0.10 -10.84 -1.57
C GLN A 36 1.12 -11.15 -0.71
N PHE A 37 1.33 -10.33 0.32
CA PHE A 37 2.31 -10.57 1.38
C PHE A 37 1.75 -10.04 2.71
N PRO A 38 1.84 -10.78 3.83
CA PRO A 38 2.33 -12.15 3.93
C PRO A 38 1.50 -13.17 3.13
N GLU A 39 2.11 -14.27 2.68
CA GLU A 39 1.39 -15.30 1.89
C GLU A 39 0.31 -16.01 2.72
N ASP A 40 0.51 -16.12 4.03
CA ASP A 40 -0.39 -16.72 4.99
C ASP A 40 -1.49 -15.76 5.50
N TYR A 41 -1.59 -14.55 4.96
CA TYR A 41 -2.65 -13.61 5.30
C TYR A 41 -4.04 -14.21 4.97
N SER A 42 -4.82 -14.50 6.02
CA SER A 42 -6.02 -15.34 5.92
C SER A 42 -7.35 -14.58 5.88
N ASP A 43 -7.35 -13.26 6.09
CA ASP A 43 -8.58 -12.47 6.14
C ASP A 43 -9.12 -12.19 4.71
N GLN A 44 -9.97 -13.11 4.25
CA GLN A 44 -10.60 -13.05 2.94
C GLN A 44 -11.54 -11.86 2.77
N GLU A 45 -12.19 -11.39 3.83
CA GLU A 45 -13.09 -10.23 3.76
C GLU A 45 -12.29 -8.96 3.47
N VAL A 46 -11.14 -8.80 4.12
CA VAL A 46 -10.22 -7.70 3.82
C VAL A 46 -9.70 -7.81 2.40
N LEU A 47 -9.22 -8.98 1.95
CA LEU A 47 -8.73 -9.15 0.58
C LEU A 47 -9.78 -8.77 -0.48
N GLN A 48 -11.04 -9.23 -0.32
CA GLN A 48 -12.14 -8.85 -1.20
C GLN A 48 -12.50 -7.36 -1.14
N THR A 49 -12.32 -6.73 0.02
CA THR A 49 -12.52 -5.29 0.18
C THR A 49 -11.40 -4.53 -0.55
N LEU A 50 -10.16 -4.96 -0.41
CA LEU A 50 -9.01 -4.35 -1.07
C LEU A 50 -9.17 -4.36 -2.60
N THR A 51 -9.66 -5.44 -3.21
CA THR A 51 -9.84 -5.48 -4.67
C THR A 51 -10.80 -4.40 -5.17
N LYS A 52 -11.87 -4.12 -4.43
CA LYS A 52 -12.85 -3.07 -4.76
C LYS A 52 -12.29 -1.66 -4.53
N PHE A 53 -11.59 -1.46 -3.42
CA PHE A 53 -11.03 -0.15 -3.06
C PHE A 53 -9.78 0.23 -3.86
N CYS A 54 -9.05 -0.75 -4.41
CA CYS A 54 -7.96 -0.52 -5.37
C CYS A 54 -8.45 0.06 -6.70
N PHE A 55 -9.71 -0.17 -7.06
CA PHE A 55 -10.33 0.36 -8.28
C PHE A 55 -11.66 1.06 -7.97
N PRO A 56 -11.63 2.22 -7.29
CA PRO A 56 -12.83 2.91 -6.82
C PRO A 56 -13.53 3.70 -7.95
N PHE A 57 -13.52 3.18 -9.17
CA PHE A 57 -14.06 3.81 -10.36
C PHE A 57 -14.57 2.77 -11.36
N TYR A 58 -15.47 3.18 -12.27
CA TYR A 58 -15.94 2.33 -13.34
C TYR A 58 -14.89 2.24 -14.46
N VAL A 59 -14.54 1.01 -14.86
CA VAL A 59 -13.48 0.70 -15.85
C VAL A 59 -13.75 1.33 -17.22
N ASP A 60 -15.01 1.53 -17.59
CA ASP A 60 -15.44 2.12 -18.87
C ASP A 60 -15.26 3.65 -18.95
N SER A 61 -14.79 4.29 -17.88
CA SER A 61 -14.50 5.72 -17.89
C SER A 61 -13.23 6.00 -18.70
N LEU A 62 -13.38 6.59 -19.89
CA LEU A 62 -12.33 7.03 -20.85
C LEU A 62 -11.28 8.01 -20.28
N THR A 63 -11.26 8.25 -18.96
CA THR A 63 -10.44 9.24 -18.27
C THR A 63 -9.20 8.68 -17.59
N VAL A 64 -8.99 7.36 -17.53
CA VAL A 64 -7.83 6.77 -16.83
C VAL A 64 -6.58 6.69 -17.73
N SER A 65 -6.34 7.76 -18.50
CA SER A 65 -5.19 7.90 -19.41
C SER A 65 -4.00 8.63 -18.79
N GLN A 66 -4.04 8.98 -17.51
CA GLN A 66 -2.96 9.73 -16.88
C GLN A 66 -2.27 8.89 -15.80
N VAL A 67 -1.07 8.41 -16.17
CA VAL A 67 0.12 8.10 -15.35
C VAL A 67 -0.12 7.77 -13.88
N GLY A 68 0.31 6.58 -13.46
CA GLY A 68 0.82 6.27 -12.12
C GLY A 68 0.28 7.12 -10.95
N GLN A 69 -1.00 6.98 -10.60
CA GLN A 69 -1.60 7.79 -9.54
C GLN A 69 -1.48 7.10 -8.19
N ASN A 70 -0.90 7.84 -7.24
CA ASN A 70 -0.93 7.47 -5.83
C ASN A 70 -2.22 7.99 -5.21
N PHE A 71 -2.90 7.15 -4.45
CA PHE A 71 -4.03 7.55 -3.63
C PHE A 71 -4.05 6.73 -2.35
N THR A 72 -4.76 7.21 -1.34
CA THR A 72 -4.95 6.45 -0.10
C THR A 72 -6.43 6.41 0.24
N PHE A 73 -6.97 5.20 0.38
CA PHE A 73 -8.30 5.02 0.99
C PHE A 73 -8.16 4.69 2.47
N VAL A 74 -9.27 4.75 3.20
CA VAL A 74 -9.29 4.43 4.64
C VAL A 74 -10.39 3.43 4.93
N LEU A 75 -10.01 2.30 5.54
CA LEU A 75 -10.94 1.38 6.17
C LEU A 75 -11.05 1.73 7.65
N THR A 76 -12.27 1.78 8.18
CA THR A 76 -12.51 2.01 9.59
C THR A 76 -12.73 0.67 10.28
N ASP A 77 -12.01 0.41 11.38
CA ASP A 77 -12.22 -0.78 12.21
C ASP A 77 -13.38 -0.60 13.22
N ILE A 78 -13.66 -1.65 14.00
CA ILE A 78 -14.73 -1.65 15.01
C ILE A 78 -14.51 -0.63 16.13
N ASP A 79 -13.25 -0.31 16.44
CA ASP A 79 -12.85 0.69 17.44
C ASP A 79 -12.80 2.12 16.85
N SER A 80 -13.33 2.29 15.63
CA SER A 80 -13.33 3.53 14.86
C SER A 80 -11.93 4.05 14.51
N LYS A 81 -10.92 3.19 14.54
CA LYS A 81 -9.55 3.49 14.10
C LYS A 81 -9.40 3.33 12.60
N GLN A 82 -8.44 4.05 12.05
CA GLN A 82 -8.19 4.14 10.61
C GLN A 82 -7.09 3.17 10.20
N ARG A 83 -7.39 2.35 9.20
CA ARG A 83 -6.44 1.60 8.39
C ARG A 83 -6.30 2.28 7.04
N PHE A 84 -5.10 2.69 6.69
CA PHE A 84 -4.77 3.38 5.47
C PHE A 84 -4.37 2.38 4.40
N GLY A 85 -5.09 2.37 3.28
CA GLY A 85 -4.77 1.59 2.09
C GLY A 85 -4.01 2.47 1.10
N PHE A 86 -2.69 2.48 1.19
CA PHE A 86 -1.82 3.23 0.28
C PHE A 86 -1.77 2.52 -1.06
N CYS A 87 -2.18 3.19 -2.12
CA CYS A 87 -2.32 2.60 -3.44
C CYS A 87 -1.42 3.31 -4.46
N ARG A 88 -0.87 2.51 -5.37
CA ARG A 88 -0.22 2.94 -6.60
C ARG A 88 -0.89 2.25 -7.78
N LEU A 89 -1.66 3.01 -8.55
CA LEU A 89 -2.32 2.52 -9.74
C LEU A 89 -1.34 2.53 -10.93
N SER A 90 -1.31 1.46 -11.72
CA SER A 90 -0.49 1.42 -12.95
C SER A 90 -1.11 2.26 -14.07
N SER A 91 -0.27 2.67 -15.02
CA SER A 91 -0.73 3.42 -16.19
C SER A 91 -1.80 2.64 -16.96
N GLY A 92 -2.95 3.27 -17.17
CA GLY A 92 -4.12 2.63 -17.81
C GLY A 92 -4.94 1.74 -16.87
N ALA A 93 -4.75 1.84 -15.54
CA ALA A 93 -5.56 1.17 -14.51
C ALA A 93 -5.72 -0.33 -14.68
N LYS A 94 -4.67 -1.00 -15.15
CA LYS A 94 -4.70 -2.46 -15.34
C LYS A 94 -4.35 -3.23 -14.08
N SER A 95 -3.53 -2.62 -13.23
CA SER A 95 -3.08 -3.18 -11.96
C SER A 95 -2.94 -2.09 -10.89
N CYS A 96 -3.07 -2.47 -9.63
CA CYS A 96 -2.93 -1.60 -8.48
C CYS A 96 -2.10 -2.33 -7.42
N PHE A 97 -1.08 -1.65 -6.90
CA PHE A 97 -0.28 -2.10 -5.77
C PHE A 97 -0.80 -1.41 -4.52
N CYS A 98 -1.11 -2.15 -3.47
CA CYS A 98 -1.68 -1.60 -2.24
C CYS A 98 -0.98 -2.14 -1.00
N ILE A 99 -0.67 -1.25 -0.05
CA ILE A 99 -0.24 -1.59 1.31
C ILE A 99 -1.32 -1.12 2.29
N LEU A 100 -1.83 -2.02 3.11
CA LEU A 100 -2.75 -1.69 4.19
C LEU A 100 -1.98 -1.56 5.51
N SER A 101 -2.05 -0.40 6.16
CA SER A 101 -1.36 -0.15 7.43
C SER A 101 -2.13 0.79 8.35
N TYR A 102 -1.96 0.66 9.66
CA TYR A 102 -2.42 1.65 10.64
C TYR A 102 -1.52 2.89 10.74
N LEU A 103 -0.29 2.81 10.23
CA LEU A 103 0.70 3.90 10.30
C LEU A 103 0.42 4.92 9.18
N PRO A 104 0.20 6.21 9.51
CA PRO A 104 -0.11 7.24 8.52
C PRO A 104 1.16 7.76 7.81
N TRP A 105 2.01 6.86 7.29
CA TRP A 105 3.29 7.21 6.67
C TRP A 105 3.18 7.36 5.14
N PHE A 106 2.35 8.32 4.70
CA PHE A 106 1.98 8.51 3.29
C PHE A 106 3.17 8.51 2.33
N GLU A 107 4.12 9.44 2.53
CA GLU A 107 5.30 9.53 1.66
C GLU A 107 6.14 8.25 1.63
N VAL A 108 6.32 7.63 2.80
CA VAL A 108 7.14 6.42 2.94
C VAL A 108 6.51 5.30 2.13
N PHE A 109 5.21 5.02 2.34
CA PHE A 109 4.54 3.94 1.62
C PHE A 109 4.41 4.22 0.13
N TYR A 110 4.22 5.46 -0.30
CA TYR A 110 4.25 5.79 -1.73
C TYR A 110 5.63 5.57 -2.37
N LYS A 111 6.72 5.95 -1.69
CA LYS A 111 8.09 5.65 -2.14
C LYS A 111 8.32 4.13 -2.21
N LEU A 112 7.85 3.38 -1.21
CA LEU A 112 7.94 1.92 -1.19
C LEU A 112 7.14 1.25 -2.31
N LEU A 113 5.91 1.67 -2.54
CA LEU A 113 5.07 1.16 -3.64
C LEU A 113 5.72 1.41 -5.01
N ASN A 114 6.41 2.54 -5.19
CA ASN A 114 7.18 2.81 -6.40
C ASN A 114 8.34 1.81 -6.58
N ILE A 115 9.08 1.50 -5.50
CA ILE A 115 10.17 0.52 -5.52
C ILE A 115 9.63 -0.89 -5.80
N LEU A 116 8.55 -1.29 -5.10
CA LEU A 116 7.93 -2.60 -5.26
C LEU A 116 7.43 -2.80 -6.69
N ALA A 117 6.78 -1.79 -7.27
CA ALA A 117 6.33 -1.86 -8.65
C ALA A 117 7.47 -1.93 -9.67
N ASP A 118 8.61 -1.26 -9.40
CA ASP A 118 9.81 -1.37 -10.23
C ASP A 118 10.42 -2.78 -10.15
N TYR A 119 10.48 -3.37 -8.96
CA TYR A 119 10.90 -4.77 -8.77
C TYR A 119 9.98 -5.76 -9.49
N THR A 120 8.66 -5.60 -9.38
CA THR A 120 7.70 -6.42 -10.13
C THR A 120 7.91 -6.30 -11.64
N THR A 121 8.12 -5.07 -12.15
CA THR A 121 8.33 -4.84 -13.59
C THR A 121 9.63 -5.45 -14.10
N LYS A 122 10.69 -5.46 -13.27
CA LYS A 122 12.00 -6.02 -13.59
C LYS A 122 12.12 -7.53 -13.30
N GLY A 123 11.09 -8.14 -12.69
CA GLY A 123 11.13 -9.55 -12.27
C GLY A 123 12.10 -9.83 -11.11
N GLN A 124 12.34 -8.85 -10.24
CA GLN A 124 13.27 -8.94 -9.10
C GLN A 124 12.59 -9.50 -7.85
N GLU A 125 12.21 -10.77 -7.92
CA GLU A 125 11.42 -11.47 -6.89
C GLU A 125 12.09 -11.54 -5.52
N ASN A 126 13.41 -11.78 -5.50
CA ASN A 126 14.15 -11.90 -4.25
C ASN A 126 14.19 -10.57 -3.49
N GLN A 127 14.50 -9.47 -4.19
CA GLN A 127 14.53 -8.13 -3.61
C GLN A 127 13.15 -7.66 -3.16
N TRP A 128 12.10 -8.01 -3.92
CA TRP A 128 10.71 -7.73 -3.55
C TRP A 128 10.35 -8.42 -2.22
N ASN A 129 10.66 -9.72 -2.09
CA ASN A 129 10.41 -10.47 -0.86
C ASN A 129 11.24 -9.96 0.31
N GLU A 130 12.55 -9.74 0.12
CA GLU A 130 13.46 -9.26 1.16
C GLU A 130 13.00 -7.90 1.73
N LEU A 131 12.55 -6.99 0.85
CA LEU A 131 12.04 -5.68 1.26
C LEU A 131 10.77 -5.80 2.12
N LEU A 132 9.80 -6.60 1.68
CA LEU A 132 8.53 -6.79 2.40
C LEU A 132 8.73 -7.55 3.72
N GLU A 133 9.57 -8.58 3.72
CA GLU A 133 9.93 -9.31 4.94
C GLU A 133 10.63 -8.40 5.96
N THR A 134 11.64 -7.64 5.51
CA THR A 134 12.39 -6.73 6.38
C THR A 134 11.46 -5.68 6.98
N LEU A 135 10.59 -5.10 6.16
CA LEU A 135 9.63 -4.09 6.61
C LEU A 135 8.63 -4.71 7.60
N HIS A 136 8.03 -5.86 7.28
CA HIS A 136 7.02 -6.50 8.12
C HIS A 136 7.57 -6.99 9.47
N LYS A 137 8.83 -7.45 9.50
CA LYS A 137 9.54 -7.87 10.74
C LYS A 137 10.11 -6.70 11.53
N LEU A 138 10.11 -5.48 10.98
CA LEU A 138 10.66 -4.30 11.62
C LEU A 138 9.81 -3.95 12.86
N PRO A 139 10.39 -3.87 14.07
CA PRO A 139 9.68 -3.30 15.21
C PRO A 139 9.37 -1.83 14.91
N ILE A 140 8.19 -1.35 15.28
CA ILE A 140 7.77 0.01 14.94
C ILE A 140 8.76 1.02 15.54
N PRO A 141 9.52 1.73 14.70
CA PRO A 141 10.57 2.66 15.13
C PRO A 141 9.96 3.95 15.69
N ASP A 142 10.73 4.62 16.55
CA ASP A 142 10.37 5.93 17.08
C ASP A 142 10.43 7.02 15.99
N PRO A 143 9.62 8.10 16.11
CA PRO A 143 9.69 9.26 15.22
C PRO A 143 11.12 9.84 15.11
N GLY A 144 11.51 10.24 13.90
CA GLY A 144 12.84 10.81 13.60
C GLY A 144 13.97 9.79 13.42
N VAL A 145 13.74 8.50 13.68
CA VAL A 145 14.73 7.44 13.42
C VAL A 145 14.85 7.18 11.91
N SER A 146 16.08 7.03 11.41
CA SER A 146 16.34 6.58 10.05
C SER A 146 16.33 5.06 9.97
N VAL A 147 15.42 4.51 9.18
CA VAL A 147 15.30 3.08 8.92
C VAL A 147 15.91 2.75 7.56
N HIS A 148 16.87 1.84 7.54
CA HIS A 148 17.49 1.34 6.31
C HIS A 148 16.81 0.04 5.88
N LEU A 149 16.23 0.05 4.68
CA LEU A 149 15.60 -1.11 4.07
C LEU A 149 16.55 -1.84 3.11
N SER A 150 17.51 -1.12 2.54
CA SER A 150 18.62 -1.69 1.77
C SER A 150 19.82 -0.73 1.80
N VAL A 151 20.94 -1.13 1.19
CA VAL A 151 22.16 -0.29 1.09
C VAL A 151 21.88 1.07 0.47
N HIS A 152 20.87 1.17 -0.41
CA HIS A 152 20.52 2.38 -1.14
C HIS A 152 19.12 2.93 -0.82
N SER A 153 18.39 2.32 0.11
CA SER A 153 17.03 2.72 0.45
C SER A 153 16.88 2.89 1.95
N TYR A 154 16.54 4.11 2.37
CA TYR A 154 16.25 4.45 3.75
C TYR A 154 15.14 5.49 3.80
N PHE A 155 14.46 5.57 4.94
CA PHE A 155 13.48 6.62 5.22
C PHE A 155 13.58 7.07 6.66
N THR A 156 13.18 8.30 6.93
CA THR A 156 13.03 8.81 8.31
C THR A 156 11.59 8.63 8.74
N VAL A 157 11.39 8.12 9.96
CA VAL A 157 10.05 7.92 10.51
C VAL A 157 9.40 9.28 10.75
N PRO A 158 8.22 9.56 10.15
CA PRO A 158 7.59 10.87 10.27
C PRO A 158 7.07 11.10 11.68
N ASP A 159 7.26 12.32 12.20
CA ASP A 159 6.66 12.73 13.46
C ASP A 159 5.26 13.32 13.22
N THR A 160 4.23 12.54 13.60
CA THR A 160 2.82 12.95 13.51
C THR A 160 2.45 14.16 14.39
N ARG A 161 3.35 14.63 15.25
CA ARG A 161 3.17 15.84 16.08
C ARG A 161 3.57 17.11 15.34
N GLU A 162 4.36 17.00 14.28
CA GLU A 162 4.75 18.14 13.46
C GLU A 162 3.60 18.56 12.53
N LEU A 163 3.59 19.85 12.18
CA LEU A 163 2.62 20.35 11.22
C LEU A 163 3.06 19.95 9.80
N PRO A 164 2.12 19.57 8.92
CA PRO A 164 2.45 19.25 7.54
C PRO A 164 3.04 20.47 6.82
N SER A 165 4.14 20.26 6.07
CA SER A 165 4.83 21.28 5.28
C SER A 165 4.64 21.07 3.78
N ILE A 166 4.62 22.16 3.01
CA ILE A 166 4.60 22.13 1.55
C ILE A 166 6.04 22.40 1.07
N PRO A 167 6.64 21.56 0.20
CA PRO A 167 6.00 20.56 -0.67
C PRO A 167 6.10 19.11 -0.18
N GLU A 168 6.58 18.86 1.04
CA GLU A 168 6.84 17.50 1.51
C GLU A 168 5.54 16.68 1.69
N ASN A 169 4.42 17.33 2.02
CA ASN A 169 3.20 16.66 2.48
C ASN A 169 2.06 16.50 1.45
#